data_AF-A0A6B3GCR3-F1
#
_entry.id   AF-A0A6B3GCR3-F1
#
_cell.length_a   1.000
_cell.length_b   1.000
_cell.length_c   1.000
_cell.angle_alpha   90.00
_cell.angle_beta   90.00
_cell.angle_gamma   90.00
#
_symmetry.space_group_name_H-M   'P 1'
#
loop_
_entity.id
_entity.type
_entity.pdbx_description
1 polymer ?
#
loop_
_entity_poly.entity_id
_entity_poly.type
_entity_poly.pdbx_seq_one_letter_code
_entity_poly.pdbx_strand_id
1 'polypeptide(L)' 'REELIARYEELAARYPEGEKVPAPPHWGGFRVVPETIEFWQGHENRLHDRLRYVREGGEPGGRWRVERLCP' A
#
# COMPACT_ATOMS: atom_id res chain seq x y z
N ARG A 1 24.90 13.43 -5.17
CA ARG A 1 24.46 13.96 -3.85
C ARG A 1 24.34 15.49 -3.89
N GLU A 2 25.33 16.18 -4.43
CA GLU A 2 25.32 17.65 -4.59
C GLU A 2 24.10 18.16 -5.37
N GLU A 3 23.73 17.51 -6.48
CA GLU A 3 22.53 17.90 -7.27
C GLU A 3 21.23 17.88 -6.45
N LEU A 4 21.02 16.85 -5.60
CA LEU A 4 19.83 16.79 -4.75
C LEU A 4 19.82 17.91 -3.71
N ILE A 5 20.99 18.28 -3.16
CA ILE A 5 21.12 19.37 -2.19
C ILE A 5 20.77 20.70 -2.87
N ALA A 6 21.33 20.96 -4.05
CA ALA A 6 21.04 22.18 -4.80
C ALA A 6 19.53 22.32 -5.12
N ARG A 7 18.86 21.23 -5.55
CA ARG A 7 17.41 21.25 -5.80
C ARG A 7 16.58 21.43 -4.54
N TYR A 8 17.03 20.87 -3.41
CA TYR A 8 16.37 21.06 -2.13
C TYR A 8 16.46 22.53 -1.68
N GLU A 9 17.65 23.13 -1.75
CA GLU A 9 17.87 24.53 -1.39
C GLU A 9 17.05 25.49 -2.27
N GLU A 10 17.00 25.24 -3.58
CA GLU A 10 16.15 25.99 -4.52
C GLU A 10 14.67 25.94 -4.12
N LEU A 11 14.15 24.75 -3.79
CA LEU A 11 12.75 24.57 -3.40
C LEU A 11 12.45 25.16 -2.01
N ALA A 12 13.38 25.09 -1.07
CA ALA A 12 13.25 25.70 0.26
C ALA A 12 13.22 27.22 0.20
N ALA A 13 14.01 27.83 -0.69
CA ALA A 13 13.95 29.27 -0.94
C ALA A 13 12.65 29.69 -1.65
N ARG A 14 12.13 28.84 -2.55
CA ARG A 14 10.87 29.08 -3.27
C ARG A 14 9.64 28.96 -2.38
N TYR A 15 9.69 28.15 -1.33
CA TYR A 15 8.59 27.94 -0.38
C TYR A 15 9.08 28.09 1.07
N PRO A 16 9.17 29.33 1.58
CA PRO A 16 9.58 29.62 2.96
C PRO A 16 8.71 28.94 4.02
N GLU A 17 9.26 28.83 5.23
CA GLU A 17 8.56 28.25 6.37
C GLU A 17 7.23 28.98 6.67
N GLY A 18 6.16 28.20 6.85
CA GLY A 18 4.81 28.74 7.03
C GLY A 18 4.03 28.95 5.73
N GLU A 19 4.66 28.82 4.56
CA GLU A 19 3.96 28.84 3.28
C GLU A 19 3.41 27.47 2.87
N LYS A 20 2.33 27.50 2.08
CA LYS A 20 1.68 26.28 1.59
C LYS A 20 2.40 25.78 0.33
N VAL A 21 3.08 24.64 0.44
CA VAL A 21 3.65 23.94 -0.71
C VAL A 21 2.54 23.20 -1.47
N PRO A 22 2.29 23.51 -2.77
CA PRO A 22 1.31 22.78 -3.55
C PRO A 22 1.82 21.36 -3.87
N ALA A 23 0.93 20.37 -3.81
CA ALA A 23 1.25 19.03 -4.28
C ALA A 23 1.49 19.07 -5.80
N PRO A 24 2.58 18.46 -6.31
CA PRO A 24 2.81 18.36 -7.75
C PRO A 24 1.66 17.63 -8.48
N PRO A 25 1.40 17.90 -9.77
CA PRO A 25 0.31 17.24 -10.51
C PRO A 25 0.40 15.71 -10.59
N HIS A 26 1.61 15.16 -10.46
CA HIS A 26 1.86 13.71 -10.45
C HIS A 26 1.83 13.11 -9.03
N TRP A 27 1.71 13.93 -7.98
CA TRP A 27 1.67 13.49 -6.61
C TRP A 27 0.24 13.10 -6.23
N GLY A 28 0.07 11.88 -5.76
CA GLY A 28 -1.23 11.31 -5.45
C GLY A 28 -1.11 9.99 -4.72
N GLY A 29 -2.19 9.20 -4.73
CA GLY A 29 -2.24 7.90 -4.09
C GLY A 29 -2.55 6.77 -5.07
N PHE A 30 -2.18 5.55 -4.68
CA PHE A 30 -2.58 4.33 -5.35
C PHE A 30 -3.62 3.59 -4.50
N ARG A 31 -4.59 2.95 -5.16
CA ARG A 31 -5.55 2.05 -4.51
C ARG A 31 -5.31 0.63 -4.99
N VAL A 32 -4.96 -0.25 -4.07
CA VAL A 32 -4.93 -1.70 -4.33
C VAL A 32 -6.34 -2.23 -4.15
N VAL A 33 -6.92 -2.78 -5.22
CA VAL A 33 -8.17 -3.54 -5.15
C VAL A 33 -7.78 -5.01 -5.05
N PRO A 34 -7.91 -5.65 -3.88
CA PRO A 34 -7.41 -7.00 -3.71
C PRO A 34 -8.27 -8.00 -4.46
N GLU A 35 -7.63 -8.83 -5.28
CA GLU A 35 -8.21 -10.08 -5.81
C GLU A 35 -8.15 -11.19 -4.76
N THR A 36 -7.12 -11.18 -3.91
CA THR A 36 -6.95 -12.14 -2.83
C THR A 36 -6.42 -11.48 -1.56
N ILE A 37 -6.82 -12.00 -0.40
CA ILE A 37 -6.31 -11.61 0.93
C ILE A 37 -5.99 -12.89 1.70
N GLU A 38 -4.81 -13.00 2.29
CA GLU A 38 -4.45 -14.12 3.17
C GLU A 38 -4.29 -13.61 4.61
N PHE A 39 -5.00 -14.27 5.53
CA PHE A 39 -4.78 -14.11 6.96
C PHE A 39 -3.95 -15.29 7.44
N TRP A 40 -2.78 -14.97 7.98
CA TRP A 40 -1.84 -15.93 8.53
C TRP A 40 -1.77 -15.73 10.05
N GLN A 41 -2.04 -16.79 10.81
CA GLN A 41 -1.94 -16.80 12.27
C GLN A 41 -0.94 -17.85 12.73
N GLY A 42 0.05 -17.38 13.50
CA GLY A 42 1.11 -18.21 14.07
C GLY A 42 0.63 -19.06 15.23
N HIS A 43 1.14 -20.28 15.33
CA HIS A 43 0.96 -21.20 16.47
C HIS A 43 2.32 -21.80 16.85
N GLU A 44 2.53 -22.07 18.14
CA GLU A 44 3.80 -22.58 18.67
C GLU A 44 4.15 -23.98 18.11
N ASN A 45 3.14 -24.79 17.83
CA ASN A 45 3.27 -26.12 17.26
C ASN A 45 3.60 -26.12 15.75
N ARG A 46 3.79 -24.94 15.14
CA ARG A 46 4.06 -24.71 13.69
C ARG A 46 2.91 -25.12 12.75
N LEU A 47 1.73 -25.44 13.29
CA LEU A 47 0.52 -25.67 12.51
C LEU A 47 -0.24 -24.35 12.36
N HIS A 48 0.29 -23.50 11.48
CA HIS A 48 -0.26 -22.17 11.21
C HIS A 48 -1.66 -22.22 10.60
N ASP A 49 -2.54 -21.35 11.09
CA ASP A 49 -3.83 -21.12 10.45
C ASP A 49 -3.63 -20.18 9.27
N ARG A 50 -3.97 -20.66 8.06
CA ARG A 50 -3.88 -19.89 6.83
C ARG A 50 -5.25 -19.84 6.16
N LEU A 51 -5.91 -18.69 6.23
CA LEU A 51 -7.20 -18.45 5.61
C LEU A 51 -7.02 -17.50 4.43
N ARG A 52 -7.26 -18.00 3.22
CA ARG A 52 -7.20 -17.21 2.00
C ARG A 52 -8.61 -16.88 1.52
N TYR A 53 -8.85 -15.60 1.32
CA TYR A 53 -10.05 -15.05 0.69
C TYR A 53 -9.72 -14.77 -0.77
N VAL A 54 -10.53 -15.32 -1.68
CA VAL A 54 -10.41 -15.12 -3.13
C VAL A 54 -11.69 -14.49 -3.65
N ARG A 55 -11.57 -13.39 -4.38
CA ARG A 55 -12.70 -12.69 -4.97
C ARG A 55 -13.21 -13.45 -6.19
N GLU A 56 -14.50 -13.74 -6.21
CA GLU A 56 -15.15 -14.38 -7.35
C GLU A 56 -15.45 -13.34 -8.45
N GLY A 57 -15.18 -13.70 -9.70
CA GLY A 57 -15.57 -12.90 -10.88
C GLY A 57 -14.70 -11.66 -11.17
N GLY A 58 -13.69 -11.36 -10.35
CA GLY A 58 -12.71 -10.28 -10.63
C GLY A 58 -13.24 -8.84 -10.51
N GLU A 59 -14.52 -8.65 -10.19
CA GLU A 59 -15.15 -7.33 -10.12
C GLU A 59 -15.14 -6.75 -8.70
N PRO A 60 -14.87 -5.44 -8.52
CA PRO A 60 -15.00 -4.78 -7.22
C PRO A 60 -16.40 -4.97 -6.61
N GLY A 61 -16.47 -5.41 -5.35
CA GLY A 61 -17.74 -5.70 -4.67
C GLY A 61 -18.29 -7.11 -4.96
N GLY A 62 -17.60 -7.92 -5.76
CA GLY A 62 -17.90 -9.34 -5.95
C GLY A 62 -17.82 -10.15 -4.66
N ARG A 63 -18.46 -11.33 -4.67
CA ARG A 63 -18.46 -12.26 -3.52
C ARG A 63 -17.06 -12.79 -3.24
N TRP A 64 -16.86 -13.24 -2.00
CA TRP A 64 -15.62 -13.85 -1.55
C TRP A 64 -15.81 -15.33 -1.25
N ARG A 65 -14.90 -16.15 -1.77
CA ARG A 65 -14.72 -17.54 -1.38
C ARG A 65 -13.58 -17.63 -0.38
N VAL A 66 -13.76 -18.43 0.67
CA VAL A 66 -12.74 -18.67 1.70
C VAL A 66 -12.20 -20.08 1.57
N GLU A 67 -10.88 -20.23 1.59
CA GLU A 67 -10.20 -21.52 1.62
C GLU A 67 -9.15 -21.55 2.74
N ARG A 68 -9.02 -22.71 3.38
CA ARG A 68 -7.97 -22.98 4.36
C ARG A 68 -6.80 -23.64 3.66
N LEU A 69 -5.60 -23.08 3.82
CA LEU A 69 -4.37 -23.62 3.25
C LEU A 69 -3.62 -24.45 4.29
N CYS A 70 -2.74 -25.34 3.81
CA CYS A 70 -1.85 -26.07 4.71
C CYS A 70 -0.84 -25.12 5.37
N PRO A 71 -0.50 -25.35 6.65
CA PRO A 71 0.61 -24.68 7.33
C PRO A 71 1.91 -24.70 6.54
#